data_AF-A0A9E2F953-F1
#
_entry.id   AF-A0A9E2F953-F1
#
_cell.length_a   1.000
_cell.length_b   1.000
_cell.length_c   1.000
_cell.angle_alpha   90.00
_cell.angle_beta   90.00
_cell.angle_gamma   90.00
#
_symmetry.space_group_name_H-M   'P 1'
#
loop_
_entity.id
_entity.type
_entity.pdbx_description
1 polymer ?
#
loop_
_entity_poly.entity_id
_entity_poly.type
_entity_poly.pdbx_seq_one_letter_code
_entity_poly.pdbx_strand_id
1 'polypeptide(L)'
;MQTRTITRTAFLIAVCVVLGYIFMPVPNIEMITAGIFIAGVWMGPRLGIFIGIVAEAIFSLLNPMGFPPPPLLLSQIIAMSLTGCVGGLFRKMLIERQFFSIKSWTTHALLGLAGFLLTSIYDFLTNISFPLAAGFDLEQIRITLVMGLPFAITHIGVNTVIFILVVPAFLQRVKAWRSL
;
A
#
# COMPACT_ATOMS: atom_id res chain seq x y z
N MET A 1 -6.19 12.75 -21.29
CA MET A 1 -4.93 12.19 -20.72
C MET A 1 -4.03 11.78 -21.89
N GLN A 2 -2.71 12.04 -21.81
CA GLN A 2 -1.77 11.57 -22.84
C GLN A 2 -1.62 10.04 -22.79
N THR A 3 -1.53 9.37 -23.95
CA THR A 3 -1.42 7.90 -24.07
C THR A 3 -0.36 7.30 -23.15
N ARG A 4 0.81 7.94 -23.06
CA ARG A 4 1.92 7.52 -22.19
C ARG A 4 1.55 7.45 -20.71
N THR A 5 0.72 8.37 -20.21
CA THR A 5 0.26 8.36 -18.82
C THR A 5 -0.67 7.18 -18.57
N ILE A 6 -1.56 6.87 -19.52
CA ILE A 6 -2.49 5.74 -19.41
C ILE A 6 -1.70 4.42 -19.39
N THR A 7 -0.76 4.24 -20.32
CA THR A 7 0.09 3.04 -20.39
C THR A 7 0.88 2.84 -19.10
N ARG A 8 1.47 3.89 -18.53
CA ARG A 8 2.22 3.81 -17.27
C ARG A 8 1.33 3.44 -16.09
N THR A 9 0.15 4.07 -15.99
CA THR A 9 -0.83 3.77 -14.95
C THR A 9 -1.27 2.32 -15.02
N ALA A 10 -1.64 1.82 -16.22
CA ALA A 10 -2.06 0.44 -16.42
C ALA A 10 -0.94 -0.56 -16.08
N PHE A 11 0.29 -0.28 -16.52
CA PHE A 11 1.46 -1.10 -16.17
C PHE A 11 1.70 -1.16 -14.66
N LEU A 12 1.63 -0.02 -13.97
CA LEU A 12 1.84 0.03 -12.52
C LEU A 12 0.73 -0.68 -11.74
N ILE A 13 -0.53 -0.56 -12.18
CA ILE A 13 -1.64 -1.36 -11.63
C ILE A 13 -1.33 -2.85 -11.76
N ALA A 14 -0.95 -3.32 -12.95
CA ALA A 14 -0.63 -4.73 -13.18
C ALA A 14 0.53 -5.20 -12.28
N VAL A 15 1.59 -4.41 -12.15
CA VAL A 15 2.71 -4.73 -11.23
C VAL A 15 2.25 -4.82 -9.79
N CYS A 16 1.42 -3.89 -9.30
CA CYS A 16 0.92 -3.92 -7.92
C CYS A 16 0.05 -5.15 -7.65
N VAL A 17 -0.84 -5.50 -8.58
CA VAL A 17 -1.67 -6.71 -8.51
C VAL A 17 -0.80 -7.97 -8.48
N VAL A 18 0.21 -8.06 -9.35
CA VAL A 18 1.15 -9.19 -9.38
C VAL A 18 1.95 -9.30 -8.09
N LEU A 19 2.41 -8.17 -7.52
CA LEU A 19 3.08 -8.16 -6.21
C LEU A 19 2.16 -8.70 -5.11
N GLY A 20 0.88 -8.33 -5.13
CA GLY A 20 -0.11 -8.89 -4.21
C GLY A 20 -0.18 -10.42 -4.32
N TYR A 21 -0.34 -10.96 -5.53
CA TYR A 21 -0.49 -12.40 -5.72
C TYR A 21 0.80 -13.21 -5.46
N ILE A 22 1.97 -12.69 -5.84
CA ILE A 22 3.25 -13.40 -5.61
C ILE A 22 3.53 -13.59 -4.13
N PHE A 23 3.20 -12.60 -3.31
CA PHE A 23 3.48 -12.63 -1.88
C PHE A 23 2.31 -13.15 -1.02
N MET A 24 1.12 -13.35 -1.59
CA MET A 24 -0.04 -13.93 -0.91
C MET A 24 0.26 -15.23 -0.13
N PRO A 25 1.08 -16.18 -0.62
CA PRO A 25 1.39 -17.41 0.13
C PRO A 25 2.37 -17.20 1.29
N VAL A 26 3.03 -16.04 1.36
CA VAL A 26 4.07 -15.75 2.34
C VAL A 26 3.45 -14.99 3.50
N PRO A 27 3.35 -15.59 4.70
CA PRO A 27 2.63 -14.97 5.81
C PRO A 27 3.27 -13.64 6.23
N ASN A 28 2.44 -12.62 6.46
CA ASN A 28 2.82 -11.28 6.93
C ASN A 28 3.80 -10.50 6.03
N ILE A 29 4.11 -10.99 4.82
CA ILE A 29 4.89 -10.24 3.83
C ILE A 29 3.92 -9.74 2.76
N GLU A 30 3.71 -8.42 2.72
CA GLU A 30 2.79 -7.80 1.76
C GLU A 30 3.52 -6.73 0.93
N MET A 31 3.62 -6.96 -0.39
CA MET A 31 4.34 -6.02 -1.27
C MET A 31 3.42 -5.07 -2.04
N ILE A 32 2.10 -5.27 -2.02
CA ILE A 32 1.15 -4.43 -2.77
C ILE A 32 1.10 -3.01 -2.19
N THR A 33 1.09 -2.83 -0.85
CA THR A 33 1.18 -1.51 -0.20
C THR A 33 2.43 -0.73 -0.65
N ALA A 34 3.61 -1.36 -0.60
CA ALA A 34 4.85 -0.72 -1.04
C ALA A 34 4.85 -0.39 -2.54
N GLY A 35 4.31 -1.29 -3.38
CA GLY A 35 4.15 -1.07 -4.82
C GLY A 35 3.27 0.13 -5.14
N ILE A 36 2.10 0.23 -4.51
CA ILE A 36 1.15 1.33 -4.69
C ILE A 36 1.75 2.65 -4.20
N PHE A 37 2.48 2.64 -3.08
CA PHE A 37 3.18 3.82 -2.60
C PHE A 37 4.22 4.32 -3.63
N ILE A 38 5.06 3.43 -4.15
CA ILE A 38 6.05 3.74 -5.19
C ILE A 38 5.37 4.28 -6.46
N ALA A 39 4.29 3.65 -6.88
CA ALA A 39 3.49 4.10 -8.01
C ALA A 39 2.94 5.53 -7.79
N GLY A 40 2.48 5.82 -6.57
CA GLY A 40 2.12 7.17 -6.14
C GLY A 40 3.29 8.14 -6.25
N VAL A 41 4.46 7.79 -5.72
CA VAL A 41 5.69 8.61 -5.82
C VAL A 41 6.02 8.95 -7.28
N TRP A 42 5.85 8.03 -8.21
CA TRP A 42 6.13 8.27 -9.64
C TRP A 42 5.03 9.05 -10.35
N MET A 43 3.76 8.74 -10.09
CA MET A 43 2.63 9.26 -10.87
C MET A 43 1.96 10.49 -10.23
N GLY A 44 2.26 10.78 -8.96
CA GLY A 44 1.63 11.84 -8.17
C GLY A 44 0.33 11.40 -7.50
N PRO A 45 -0.27 12.25 -6.63
CA PRO A 45 -1.31 11.82 -5.69
C PRO A 45 -2.61 11.39 -6.38
N ARG A 46 -3.06 12.11 -7.42
CA ARG A 46 -4.31 11.78 -8.14
C ARG A 46 -4.24 10.40 -8.79
N LEU A 47 -3.13 10.12 -9.48
CA LEU A 47 -2.93 8.83 -10.14
C LEU A 47 -2.56 7.75 -9.14
N GLY A 48 -1.85 8.07 -8.06
CA GLY A 48 -1.59 7.14 -6.95
C GLY A 48 -2.88 6.63 -6.32
N ILE A 49 -3.83 7.52 -6.02
CA ILE A 49 -5.18 7.14 -5.54
C ILE A 49 -5.83 6.17 -6.53
N PHE A 50 -5.88 6.54 -7.81
CA PHE A 50 -6.51 5.71 -8.83
C PHE A 50 -5.85 4.33 -8.97
N ILE A 51 -4.51 4.28 -8.93
CA ILE A 51 -3.76 3.01 -8.95
C ILE A 51 -4.10 2.17 -7.73
N GLY A 52 -4.15 2.78 -6.52
CA GLY A 52 -4.52 2.09 -5.29
C GLY A 52 -5.93 1.50 -5.35
N ILE A 53 -6.91 2.26 -5.83
CA ILE A 53 -8.30 1.80 -6.00
C ILE A 53 -8.33 0.58 -6.94
N VAL A 54 -7.77 0.72 -8.13
CA VAL A 54 -7.92 -0.30 -9.18
C VAL A 54 -7.10 -1.54 -8.87
N ALA A 55 -5.87 -1.38 -8.38
CA ALA A 55 -5.02 -2.52 -8.02
C ALA A 55 -5.65 -3.35 -6.90
N GLU A 56 -6.12 -2.69 -5.83
CA GLU A 56 -6.74 -3.39 -4.71
C GLU A 56 -8.09 -4.01 -5.09
N ALA A 57 -8.91 -3.32 -5.89
CA ALA A 57 -10.15 -3.89 -6.38
C ALA A 57 -9.92 -5.17 -7.19
N ILE A 58 -8.93 -5.17 -8.11
CA ILE A 58 -8.58 -6.36 -8.88
C ILE A 58 -8.05 -7.47 -7.95
N PHE A 59 -7.07 -7.14 -7.11
CA PHE A 59 -6.42 -8.09 -6.20
C PHE A 59 -7.45 -8.77 -5.28
N SER A 60 -8.35 -7.99 -4.70
CA SER A 60 -9.32 -8.44 -3.71
C SER A 60 -10.52 -9.15 -4.37
N LEU A 61 -11.13 -8.59 -5.43
CA LEU A 61 -12.28 -9.20 -6.10
C LEU A 61 -11.93 -10.51 -6.83
N LEU A 62 -10.70 -10.62 -7.35
CA LEU A 62 -10.21 -11.80 -8.05
C LEU A 62 -9.28 -12.64 -7.16
N ASN A 63 -9.42 -12.55 -5.84
CA ASN A 63 -8.61 -13.32 -4.90
C ASN A 63 -8.96 -14.83 -4.99
N PRO A 64 -7.98 -15.72 -5.25
CA PRO A 64 -8.22 -17.17 -5.29
C PRO A 64 -8.78 -17.76 -4.00
N MET A 65 -8.58 -17.08 -2.86
CA MET A 65 -9.07 -17.48 -1.55
C MET A 65 -10.57 -17.17 -1.34
N GLY A 66 -11.21 -16.46 -2.27
CA GLY A 66 -12.63 -16.15 -2.25
C GLY A 66 -12.94 -14.65 -2.27
N PHE A 67 -14.22 -14.35 -2.46
CA PHE A 67 -14.71 -12.98 -2.57
C PHE A 67 -14.75 -12.29 -1.19
N PRO A 68 -14.24 -11.05 -1.05
CA PRO A 68 -14.24 -10.33 0.21
C PRO A 68 -15.65 -9.87 0.60
N PRO A 69 -16.02 -9.87 1.90
CA PRO A 69 -17.21 -9.16 2.36
C PRO A 69 -17.17 -7.67 1.94
N PRO A 70 -18.30 -7.04 1.57
CA PRO A 70 -18.29 -5.65 1.10
C PRO A 70 -17.61 -4.64 2.03
N PRO A 71 -17.77 -4.71 3.38
CA PRO A 71 -17.04 -3.82 4.28
C PRO A 71 -15.52 -4.02 4.25
N LEU A 72 -15.04 -5.25 3.99
CA LEU A 72 -13.61 -5.52 3.86
C LEU A 72 -13.05 -4.89 2.59
N LEU A 73 -13.73 -5.10 1.46
CA LEU A 73 -13.34 -4.51 0.17
C LEU A 73 -13.26 -2.98 0.25
N LEU A 74 -14.25 -2.34 0.88
CA LEU A 74 -14.26 -0.89 1.07
C LEU A 74 -13.07 -0.41 1.90
N SER A 75 -12.82 -1.05 3.05
CA SER A 75 -11.67 -0.74 3.92
C SER A 75 -10.34 -0.86 3.18
N GLN A 76 -10.17 -1.94 2.42
CA GLN A 76 -8.99 -2.20 1.61
C GLN A 76 -8.79 -1.11 0.54
N ILE A 77 -9.83 -0.79 -0.24
CA ILE A 77 -9.77 0.25 -1.27
C ILE A 77 -9.44 1.61 -0.66
N ILE A 78 -10.06 1.98 0.47
CA ILE A 78 -9.80 3.25 1.17
C ILE A 78 -8.34 3.33 1.61
N ALA A 79 -7.83 2.28 2.27
CA ALA A 79 -6.46 2.23 2.74
C ALA A 79 -5.44 2.29 1.59
N MET A 80 -5.67 1.54 0.50
CA MET A 80 -4.78 1.54 -0.67
C MET A 80 -4.83 2.85 -1.46
N SER A 81 -6.00 3.49 -1.52
CA SER A 81 -6.15 4.85 -2.06
C SER A 81 -5.30 5.86 -1.27
N LEU A 82 -5.35 5.77 0.06
CA LEU A 82 -4.55 6.61 0.94
C LEU A 82 -3.05 6.35 0.74
N THR A 83 -2.63 5.09 0.67
CA THR A 83 -1.24 4.69 0.39
C THR A 83 -0.72 5.33 -0.89
N GLY A 84 -1.49 5.23 -1.99
CA GLY A 84 -1.13 5.84 -3.26
C GLY A 84 -1.11 7.38 -3.21
N CYS A 85 -2.04 7.98 -2.46
CA CYS A 85 -2.05 9.43 -2.22
C CYS A 85 -0.78 9.90 -1.49
N VAL A 86 -0.46 9.27 -0.36
CA VAL A 86 0.72 9.62 0.47
C VAL A 86 2.00 9.44 -0.33
N GLY A 87 2.16 8.35 -1.07
CA GLY A 87 3.28 8.18 -2.01
C GLY A 87 3.37 9.35 -2.99
N GLY A 88 2.23 9.77 -3.56
CA GLY A 88 2.16 10.93 -4.43
C GLY A 88 2.52 12.26 -3.78
N LEU A 89 2.27 12.44 -2.48
CA LEU A 89 2.73 13.61 -1.73
C LEU A 89 4.25 13.58 -1.51
N PHE A 90 4.82 12.39 -1.27
CA PHE A 90 6.26 12.20 -1.15
C PHE A 90 7.02 12.50 -2.45
N ARG A 91 6.36 12.44 -3.61
CA ARG A 91 6.94 12.87 -4.90
C ARG A 91 7.53 14.28 -4.84
N LYS A 92 6.78 15.24 -4.26
CA LYS A 92 7.25 16.63 -4.16
C LYS A 92 8.55 16.72 -3.38
N MET A 93 8.63 15.98 -2.29
CA MET A 93 9.75 15.98 -1.34
C MET A 93 10.98 15.25 -1.89
N LEU A 94 10.80 14.08 -2.52
CA LEU A 94 11.89 13.19 -2.94
C LEU A 94 12.38 13.43 -4.37
N ILE A 95 11.47 13.84 -5.27
CA ILE A 95 11.72 13.85 -6.72
C ILE A 95 11.74 15.26 -7.30
N GLU A 96 10.79 16.12 -6.91
CA GLU A 96 10.63 17.45 -7.53
C GLU A 96 11.48 18.52 -6.85
N ARG A 97 11.41 18.61 -5.52
CA ARG A 97 12.18 19.59 -4.73
C ARG A 97 13.48 19.03 -4.16
N GLN A 98 13.60 17.70 -4.13
CA GLN A 98 14.77 16.98 -3.61
C GLN A 98 15.21 17.47 -2.21
N PHE A 99 14.24 17.80 -1.36
CA PHE A 99 14.50 18.25 0.02
C PHE A 99 15.28 17.21 0.82
N PHE A 100 15.07 15.93 0.49
CA PHE A 100 15.83 14.83 1.08
C PHE A 100 16.49 13.99 -0.01
N SER A 101 17.75 13.64 0.23
CA SER A 101 18.47 12.65 -0.58
C SER A 101 17.89 11.25 -0.31
N ILE A 102 17.61 10.49 -1.36
CA ILE A 102 17.12 9.10 -1.24
C ILE A 102 18.14 8.22 -0.49
N LYS A 103 19.43 8.59 -0.47
CA LYS A 103 20.48 7.88 0.27
C LYS A 103 20.55 8.27 1.76
N SER A 104 19.89 9.34 2.16
CA SER A 104 19.93 9.82 3.55
C SER A 104 19.16 8.88 4.48
N TRP A 105 19.71 8.62 5.66
CA TRP A 105 19.03 7.91 6.73
C TRP A 105 17.68 8.57 7.09
N THR A 106 17.60 9.90 7.04
CA THR A 106 16.35 10.63 7.31
C THR A 106 15.24 10.21 6.34
N THR A 107 15.56 9.99 5.06
CA THR A 107 14.58 9.52 4.08
C THR A 107 14.11 8.11 4.41
N HIS A 108 15.04 7.23 4.79
CA HIS A 108 14.71 5.84 5.15
C HIS A 108 13.80 5.82 6.39
N ALA A 109 14.10 6.64 7.40
CA ALA A 109 13.27 6.79 8.60
C ALA A 109 11.87 7.35 8.28
N LEU A 110 11.77 8.36 7.41
CA LEU A 110 10.48 8.92 6.98
C LEU A 110 9.65 7.92 6.17
N LEU A 111 10.29 7.14 5.29
CA LEU A 111 9.63 6.07 4.56
C LEU A 111 9.17 4.97 5.52
N GLY A 112 10.01 4.54 6.46
CA GLY A 112 9.63 3.59 7.51
C GLY A 112 8.43 4.06 8.32
N LEU A 113 8.41 5.33 8.75
CA LEU A 113 7.26 5.91 9.45
C LEU A 113 6.00 5.93 8.58
N ALA A 114 6.12 6.24 7.29
CA ALA A 114 5.00 6.15 6.36
C ALA A 114 4.48 4.70 6.24
N GLY A 115 5.36 3.71 6.08
CA GLY A 115 5.01 2.30 6.05
C GLY A 115 4.31 1.83 7.32
N PHE A 116 4.83 2.23 8.48
CA PHE A 116 4.24 1.96 9.79
C PHE A 116 2.81 2.51 9.88
N LEU A 117 2.61 3.80 9.59
CA LEU A 117 1.31 4.45 9.72
C LEU A 117 0.29 3.92 8.71
N LEU A 118 0.69 3.76 7.44
CA LEU A 118 -0.20 3.25 6.38
C LEU A 118 -0.63 1.81 6.66
N THR A 119 0.29 0.95 7.09
CA THR A 119 -0.04 -0.45 7.43
C THR A 119 -0.91 -0.52 8.67
N SER A 120 -0.65 0.33 9.68
CA SER A 120 -1.51 0.40 10.88
C SER A 120 -2.95 0.80 10.53
N ILE A 121 -3.13 1.74 9.61
CA ILE A 121 -4.46 2.14 9.11
C ILE A 121 -5.11 0.99 8.35
N TYR A 122 -4.38 0.34 7.44
CA TYR A 122 -4.88 -0.82 6.69
C TYR A 122 -5.33 -1.93 7.64
N ASP A 123 -4.48 -2.36 8.56
CA ASP A 123 -4.77 -3.44 9.50
C ASP A 123 -5.93 -3.10 10.41
N PHE A 124 -6.02 -1.87 10.91
CA PHE A 124 -7.16 -1.46 11.74
C PHE A 124 -8.47 -1.54 10.95
N LEU A 125 -8.49 -0.97 9.74
CA LEU A 125 -9.69 -0.95 8.90
C LEU A 125 -10.11 -2.34 8.46
N THR A 126 -9.18 -3.23 8.14
CA THR A 126 -9.50 -4.60 7.69
C THR A 126 -9.91 -5.50 8.84
N ASN A 127 -9.26 -5.40 10.00
CA ASN A 127 -9.60 -6.21 11.18
C ASN A 127 -10.96 -5.84 11.77
N ILE A 128 -11.40 -4.58 11.67
CA ILE A 128 -12.74 -4.18 12.09
C ILE A 128 -13.82 -4.55 11.06
N SER A 129 -13.48 -4.67 9.77
CA SER A 129 -14.46 -4.94 8.71
C SER A 129 -15.15 -6.30 8.84
N PHE A 130 -14.42 -7.36 9.20
CA PHE A 130 -15.01 -8.69 9.35
C PHE A 130 -16.07 -8.76 10.46
N PRO A 131 -15.78 -8.40 11.73
CA PRO A 131 -16.77 -8.49 12.79
C PRO A 131 -17.96 -7.54 12.56
N LEU A 132 -17.74 -6.38 11.92
CA LEU A 132 -18.84 -5.52 11.47
C LEU A 132 -19.73 -6.19 10.42
N ALA A 133 -19.12 -6.83 9.41
CA ALA A 133 -19.86 -7.56 8.38
C ALA A 133 -20.63 -8.76 8.95
N ALA A 134 -20.11 -9.38 10.00
CA ALA A 134 -20.72 -10.52 10.68
C ALA A 134 -21.80 -10.12 11.70
N GLY A 135 -22.00 -8.82 11.96
CA GLY A 135 -23.00 -8.32 12.90
C GLY A 135 -22.65 -8.57 14.37
N PHE A 136 -21.35 -8.60 14.70
CA PHE A 136 -20.88 -8.82 16.06
C PHE A 136 -21.22 -7.65 16.98
N ASP A 137 -21.45 -7.93 18.25
CA ASP A 137 -21.57 -6.91 19.28
C ASP A 137 -20.19 -6.28 19.64
N LEU A 138 -20.21 -5.24 20.47
CA LEU A 138 -18.99 -4.50 20.84
C LEU A 138 -17.97 -5.36 21.60
N GLU A 139 -18.43 -6.32 22.40
CA GLU A 139 -17.54 -7.21 23.16
C GLU A 139 -16.83 -8.19 22.23
N GLN A 140 -17.58 -8.80 21.31
CA GLN A 140 -17.08 -9.70 20.29
C GLN A 140 -16.12 -8.99 19.32
N ILE A 141 -16.41 -7.75 18.91
CA ILE A 141 -15.49 -6.91 18.12
C ILE A 141 -14.17 -6.72 18.87
N ARG A 142 -14.24 -6.33 20.15
CA ARG A 142 -13.05 -6.10 20.98
C ARG A 142 -12.20 -7.37 21.10
N ILE A 143 -12.82 -8.52 21.35
CA ILE A 143 -12.12 -9.81 21.44
C ILE A 143 -11.43 -10.13 20.10
N THR A 144 -12.13 -9.97 18.99
CA THR A 144 -11.58 -10.23 17.64
C THR A 144 -10.37 -9.35 17.35
N LEU A 145 -10.45 -8.04 17.67
CA LEU A 145 -9.33 -7.12 17.49
C LEU A 145 -8.12 -7.51 18.34
N VAL A 146 -8.33 -7.88 19.61
CA VAL A 146 -7.24 -8.31 20.50
C VAL A 146 -6.56 -9.59 19.98
N MET A 147 -7.35 -10.55 19.51
CA MET A 147 -6.83 -11.81 18.96
C MET A 147 -6.08 -11.61 17.63
N GLY A 148 -6.43 -10.56 16.87
CA GLY A 148 -5.73 -10.17 15.63
C GLY A 148 -4.40 -9.42 15.85
N LEU A 149 -4.15 -8.89 17.06
CA LEU A 149 -2.97 -8.05 17.34
C LEU A 149 -1.63 -8.71 16.97
N PRO A 150 -1.36 -10.00 17.27
CA PRO A 150 -0.07 -10.60 16.92
C PRO A 150 0.21 -10.58 15.41
N PHE A 151 -0.82 -10.80 14.59
CA PHE A 151 -0.72 -10.73 13.13
C PHE A 151 -0.50 -9.28 12.67
N ALA A 152 -1.29 -8.33 13.18
CA ALA A 152 -1.16 -6.92 12.84
C ALA A 152 0.22 -6.36 13.23
N ILE A 153 0.71 -6.64 14.44
CA ILE A 153 2.04 -6.20 14.90
C ILE A 153 3.14 -6.74 13.98
N THR A 154 3.04 -8.02 13.60
CA THR A 154 4.01 -8.65 12.69
C THR A 154 3.95 -8.00 11.33
N HIS A 155 2.76 -7.80 10.77
CA HIS A 155 2.56 -7.17 9.46
C HIS A 155 3.07 -5.73 9.44
N ILE A 156 2.72 -4.91 10.43
CA ILE A 156 3.22 -3.53 10.60
C ILE A 156 4.75 -3.52 10.69
N GLY A 157 5.34 -4.42 11.49
CA GLY A 157 6.80 -4.52 11.63
C GLY A 157 7.49 -4.84 10.30
N VAL A 158 7.00 -5.86 9.59
CA VAL A 158 7.54 -6.28 8.29
C VAL A 158 7.40 -5.16 7.26
N ASN A 159 6.23 -4.54 7.12
CA ASN A 159 6.04 -3.44 6.17
C ASN A 159 6.86 -2.22 6.51
N THR A 160 7.07 -1.92 7.80
CA THR A 160 7.99 -0.85 8.22
C THR A 160 9.41 -1.13 7.69
N VAL A 161 9.89 -2.37 7.82
CA VAL A 161 11.21 -2.78 7.29
C VAL A 161 11.25 -2.73 5.76
N ILE A 162 10.19 -3.17 5.06
CA ILE A 162 10.07 -3.07 3.60
C ILE A 162 10.16 -1.61 3.14
N PHE A 163 9.49 -0.69 3.84
CA PHE A 163 9.56 0.73 3.52
C PHE A 163 10.93 1.36 3.80
N ILE A 164 11.63 0.89 4.83
CA ILE A 164 13.00 1.35 5.13
C ILE A 164 13.99 0.84 4.08
N LEU A 165 13.90 -0.42 3.66
CA LEU A 165 14.95 -1.06 2.86
C LEU A 165 14.64 -1.12 1.37
N VAL A 166 13.42 -1.53 1.02
CA VAL A 166 13.04 -1.89 -0.36
C VAL A 166 12.58 -0.66 -1.13
N VAL A 167 11.68 0.14 -0.57
CA VAL A 167 11.17 1.36 -1.23
C VAL A 167 12.29 2.29 -1.70
N PRO A 168 13.25 2.72 -0.87
CA PRO A 168 14.31 3.60 -1.35
C PRO A 168 15.21 2.94 -2.39
N ALA A 169 15.48 1.63 -2.29
CA ALA A 169 16.27 0.90 -3.28
C ALA A 169 15.61 0.94 -4.68
N PHE A 170 14.29 0.81 -4.74
CA PHE A 170 13.54 0.98 -5.99
C PHE A 170 13.57 2.43 -6.48
N LEU A 171 13.34 3.41 -5.59
CA LEU A 171 13.34 4.84 -5.97
C LEU A 171 14.69 5.33 -6.49
N GLN A 172 15.82 4.77 -6.03
CA GLN A 172 17.16 5.14 -6.51
C GLN A 172 17.43 4.72 -7.96
N ARG A 173 16.77 3.66 -8.45
CA ARG A 173 17.01 3.12 -9.81
C ARG A 173 16.19 3.83 -10.91
N VAL A 174 15.49 4.91 -10.57
CA VAL A 174 14.45 5.55 -11.40
C VAL A 174 14.99 6.60 -12.38
N LYS A 175 16.32 6.79 -12.49
CA LYS A 175 16.88 7.72 -13.49
C LYS A 175 16.35 7.46 -14.93
N ALA A 176 15.98 6.23 -15.25
CA ALA A 176 15.41 5.84 -16.56
C ALA A 176 13.92 6.19 -16.78
N TRP A 177 13.10 6.34 -15.72
CA TRP A 177 11.65 6.58 -15.87
C TRP A 177 11.30 8.01 -16.31
N ARG A 178 12.25 8.95 -16.12
CA ARG A 178 12.13 10.37 -16.50
C ARG A 178 12.51 10.64 -17.97
N SER A 179 13.35 9.79 -18.58
CA SER A 179 13.93 10.01 -19.93
C SER A 179 13.18 9.31 -21.07
N LEU A 180 12.43 8.25 -20.78
CA LEU A 180 11.37 7.72 -21.65
C LEU A 180 10.10 8.49 -21.38
#